data_AF-A0A1Z8LZJ6-F1
#
_entry.id   AF-A0A1Z8LZJ6-F1
#
_cell.length_a   1.000
_cell.length_b   1.000
_cell.length_c   1.000
_cell.angle_alpha   90.00
_cell.angle_beta   90.00
_cell.angle_gamma   90.00
#
_symmetry.space_group_name_H-M   'P 1'
#
loop_
_entity.id
_entity.type
_entity.pdbx_description
1 polymer ?
#
loop_
_entity_poly.entity_id
_entity_poly.type
_entity_poly.pdbx_seq_one_letter_code
_entity_poly.pdbx_strand_id
1 'polypeptide(L)'
;MNQPTARRELKLAGLDEVLDECRRLLESGYQRHGNWSLGQICNHLRLTIDANVQGYPTWMMVMGLPLRPLLRRWLLPKLMDGDSPVGIRTAGRFVPAGDLSDAAEIDQLEASIQRFGRAETLHGHPGFGQMSKEAFEQFHVVHAVHHLRFLSTVERPR
;
A
#
# COMPACT_ATOMS: atom_id res chain seq x y z
N MET A 1 25.38 -11.46 -7.62
CA MET A 1 25.12 -10.26 -8.45
C MET A 1 23.68 -9.84 -8.21
N ASN A 2 23.45 -8.77 -7.45
CA ASN A 2 22.09 -8.25 -7.22
C ASN A 2 21.61 -7.61 -8.53
N GLN A 3 20.70 -8.26 -9.25
CA GLN A 3 19.97 -7.56 -10.29
C GLN A 3 19.19 -6.42 -9.62
N PRO A 4 19.22 -5.18 -10.15
CA PRO A 4 18.33 -4.14 -9.66
C PRO A 4 16.90 -4.67 -9.80
N THR A 5 16.14 -4.73 -8.70
CA THR A 5 14.71 -5.05 -8.73
C THR A 5 14.06 -4.16 -9.77
N ALA A 6 13.65 -4.72 -10.91
CA ALA A 6 13.05 -3.96 -11.99
C ALA A 6 11.75 -3.34 -11.46
N ARG A 7 11.73 -2.02 -11.35
CA ARG A 7 10.55 -1.24 -10.98
C ARG A 7 10.13 -0.46 -12.19
N ARG A 8 8.92 -0.73 -12.69
CA ARG A 8 8.37 0.09 -13.77
C ARG A 8 8.02 1.48 -13.27
N GLU A 9 7.89 2.44 -14.16
CA GLU A 9 7.24 3.70 -13.82
C GLU A 9 5.72 3.50 -13.72
N LEU A 10 5.13 4.05 -12.67
CA LEU A 10 3.69 4.02 -12.42
C LEU A 10 3.33 5.31 -11.69
N LYS A 11 2.27 5.97 -12.15
CA LYS A 11 1.64 7.11 -11.50
C LYS A 11 0.15 6.82 -11.48
N LEU A 12 -0.45 6.97 -10.30
CA LEU A 12 -1.88 6.82 -10.07
C LEU A 12 -2.34 8.05 -9.28
N ALA A 13 -3.48 8.61 -9.65
CA ALA A 13 -4.01 9.85 -9.08
C ALA A 13 -4.94 9.60 -7.88
N GLY A 14 -5.49 8.40 -7.72
CA GLY A 14 -6.50 8.09 -6.71
C GLY A 14 -6.63 6.59 -6.45
N LEU A 15 -7.41 6.25 -5.42
CA LEU A 15 -7.65 4.86 -5.02
C LEU A 15 -8.47 4.06 -6.06
N ASP A 16 -9.30 4.73 -6.85
CA ASP A 16 -10.02 4.08 -7.95
C ASP A 16 -9.04 3.61 -9.05
N GLU A 17 -8.06 4.43 -9.43
CA GLU A 17 -7.03 4.03 -10.38
C GLU A 17 -6.12 2.91 -9.85
N VAL A 18 -5.96 2.81 -8.52
CA VAL A 18 -5.30 1.67 -7.89
C VAL A 18 -6.08 0.37 -8.13
N LEU A 19 -7.41 0.40 -8.02
CA LEU A 19 -8.24 -0.77 -8.28
C LEU A 19 -8.20 -1.16 -9.77
N ASP A 20 -8.30 -0.18 -10.66
CA ASP A 20 -8.22 -0.42 -12.10
C ASP A 20 -6.86 -1.01 -12.51
N GLU A 21 -5.78 -0.53 -11.91
CA GLU A 21 -4.44 -1.11 -12.10
C GLU A 21 -4.39 -2.58 -11.64
N CYS A 22 -4.95 -2.89 -10.47
CA CYS A 22 -4.99 -4.26 -9.95
C CYS A 22 -5.79 -5.18 -10.89
N ARG A 23 -6.97 -4.73 -11.34
CA ARG A 23 -7.81 -5.48 -12.29
C ARG A 23 -7.08 -5.71 -13.61
N ARG A 24 -6.41 -4.69 -14.15
CA ARG A 24 -5.61 -4.81 -15.37
C ARG A 24 -4.49 -5.85 -15.22
N LEU A 25 -3.77 -5.83 -14.10
CA LEU A 25 -2.71 -6.81 -13.80
C LEU A 25 -3.27 -8.24 -13.70
N LEU A 26 -4.45 -8.41 -13.10
CA LEU A 26 -5.14 -9.69 -13.03
C LEU A 26 -5.53 -10.20 -14.43
N GLU A 27 -6.16 -9.35 -15.25
CA GLU A 27 -6.67 -9.70 -16.58
C GLU A 27 -5.56 -9.99 -17.60
N SER A 28 -4.51 -9.17 -17.59
CA SER A 28 -3.38 -9.33 -18.52
C SER A 28 -2.39 -10.40 -18.08
N GLY A 29 -2.42 -10.78 -16.80
CA GLY A 29 -1.34 -11.48 -16.14
C GLY A 29 -0.14 -10.56 -15.88
N TYR A 30 0.69 -10.92 -14.90
CA TYR A 30 1.83 -10.10 -14.51
C TYR A 30 3.09 -10.93 -14.24
N GLN A 31 4.24 -10.29 -14.47
CA GLN A 31 5.52 -10.75 -13.98
C GLN A 31 5.85 -10.04 -12.67
N ARG A 32 6.29 -10.82 -11.68
CA ARG A 32 6.68 -10.34 -10.36
C ARG A 32 8.18 -10.06 -10.31
N HIS A 33 8.56 -8.84 -9.93
CA HIS A 33 9.94 -8.38 -9.71
C HIS A 33 10.27 -8.14 -8.23
N GLY A 34 9.30 -8.37 -7.35
CA GLY A 34 9.44 -8.31 -5.89
C GLY A 34 9.09 -9.65 -5.22
N ASN A 35 8.87 -9.62 -3.91
CA ASN A 35 8.56 -10.83 -3.14
C ASN A 35 7.06 -11.18 -3.10
N TRP A 36 6.19 -10.22 -3.40
CA TRP A 36 4.74 -10.36 -3.21
C TRP A 36 3.99 -10.49 -4.53
N SER A 37 3.04 -11.43 -4.57
CA SER A 37 2.02 -11.50 -5.63
C SER A 37 1.08 -10.30 -5.60
N LEU A 38 0.23 -10.17 -6.62
CA LEU A 38 -0.82 -9.15 -6.65
C LEU A 38 -1.77 -9.27 -5.45
N GLY A 39 -2.26 -10.46 -5.15
CA GLY A 39 -3.13 -10.71 -4.00
C GLY A 39 -2.47 -10.39 -2.67
N GLN A 40 -1.17 -10.69 -2.54
CA GLN A 40 -0.39 -10.31 -1.36
C GLN A 40 -0.25 -8.79 -1.22
N ILE A 41 -0.04 -8.07 -2.33
CA ILE A 41 -0.02 -6.60 -2.33
C ILE A 41 -1.40 -6.05 -1.94
N CYS A 42 -2.48 -6.53 -2.57
CA CYS A 42 -3.84 -6.09 -2.26
C CYS A 42 -4.19 -6.32 -0.77
N ASN A 43 -3.85 -7.49 -0.24
CA ASN A 43 -4.03 -7.81 1.18
C ASN A 43 -3.23 -6.86 2.08
N HIS A 44 -1.97 -6.59 1.75
CA HIS A 44 -1.13 -5.66 2.50
C HIS A 44 -1.74 -4.24 2.54
N LEU A 45 -2.13 -3.72 1.36
CA LEU A 45 -2.75 -2.40 1.24
C LEU A 45 -4.04 -2.34 2.05
N ARG A 46 -4.91 -3.35 1.91
CA ARG A 46 -6.15 -3.50 2.66
C ARG A 46 -5.91 -3.45 4.17
N LEU A 47 -4.92 -4.18 4.69
CA LEU A 47 -4.63 -4.18 6.13
C LEU A 47 -4.23 -2.79 6.63
N THR A 48 -3.50 -2.00 5.83
CA THR A 48 -3.12 -0.62 6.21
C THR A 48 -4.30 0.36 6.16
N ILE A 49 -5.18 0.24 5.15
CA ILE A 49 -6.40 1.05 5.04
C ILE A 49 -7.37 0.70 6.16
N ASP A 50 -7.60 -0.60 6.40
CA ASP A 50 -8.47 -1.09 7.47
C ASP A 50 -7.98 -0.61 8.85
N ALA A 51 -6.67 -0.58 9.10
CA ALA A 51 -6.13 -0.05 10.35
C ALA A 51 -6.31 1.47 10.49
N ASN A 52 -6.33 2.21 9.38
CA ASN A 52 -6.65 3.64 9.41
C ASN A 52 -8.14 3.88 9.73
N VAL A 53 -9.05 3.01 9.31
CA VAL A 53 -10.49 3.11 9.59
C VAL A 53 -10.84 2.56 10.98
N GLN A 54 -10.28 1.42 11.37
CA GLN A 54 -10.69 0.65 12.56
C GLN A 54 -9.74 0.84 13.75
N GLY A 55 -8.57 1.43 13.52
CA GLY A 55 -7.55 1.66 14.52
C GLY A 55 -6.39 0.67 14.47
N TYR A 56 -5.30 1.11 15.08
CA TYR A 56 -4.06 0.34 15.21
C TYR A 56 -3.99 -0.30 16.59
N PRO A 57 -3.31 -1.46 16.74
CA PRO A 57 -3.07 -2.00 18.06
C PRO A 57 -2.31 -1.01 18.96
N THR A 58 -2.72 -0.93 20.23
CA THR A 58 -2.21 0.06 21.19
C THR A 58 -0.69 0.05 21.31
N TRP A 59 -0.06 -1.12 21.31
CA TRP A 59 1.41 -1.23 21.39
C TRP A 59 2.11 -0.52 20.22
N MET A 60 1.53 -0.53 19.02
CA MET A 60 2.11 0.13 17.84
C MET A 60 1.99 1.64 17.97
N MET A 61 0.85 2.11 18.49
CA MET A 61 0.65 3.53 18.78
C MET A 61 1.64 4.05 19.82
N VAL A 62 1.86 3.29 20.90
CA VAL A 62 2.79 3.64 21.97
C VAL A 62 4.25 3.64 21.47
N MET A 63 4.68 2.59 20.76
CA MET A 63 6.04 2.53 20.23
C MET A 63 6.32 3.60 19.16
N GLY A 64 5.28 4.04 18.43
CA GLY A 64 5.41 5.10 17.44
C GLY A 64 5.62 6.49 18.04
N LEU A 65 5.05 6.78 19.22
CA LEU A 65 5.05 8.12 19.84
C LEU A 65 6.40 8.84 19.86
N PRO A 66 7.50 8.23 20.35
CA PRO A 66 8.80 8.92 20.39
C PRO A 66 9.39 9.18 19.00
N LEU A 67 9.07 8.33 18.02
CA LEU A 67 9.61 8.42 16.65
C LEU A 67 8.76 9.31 15.73
N ARG A 68 7.49 9.56 16.07
CA ARG A 68 6.55 10.36 15.26
C ARG A 68 7.09 11.69 14.76
N PRO A 69 7.68 12.60 15.57
CA PRO A 69 8.12 13.90 15.06
C PRO A 69 9.22 13.75 14.01
N LEU A 70 10.13 12.79 14.20
CA LEU A 70 11.21 12.49 13.27
C LEU A 70 10.66 11.89 11.96
N LEU A 71 9.82 10.86 12.06
CA LEU A 71 9.22 10.20 10.91
C LEU A 71 8.34 11.17 10.10
N ARG A 72 7.53 11.99 10.77
CA ARG A 72 6.69 12.98 10.11
C ARG A 72 7.50 14.08 9.43
N ARG A 73 8.62 14.53 10.03
CA ARG A 73 9.44 15.61 9.45
C ARG A 73 10.26 15.15 8.25
N TRP A 74 10.77 13.92 8.27
CA TRP A 74 11.78 13.48 7.30
C TRP A 74 11.30 12.38 6.36
N LEU A 75 10.48 11.44 6.84
CA LEU A 75 10.06 10.28 6.06
C LEU A 75 8.75 10.55 5.30
N LEU A 76 7.77 11.19 5.94
CA LEU A 76 6.49 11.46 5.30
C LEU A 76 6.63 12.28 4.00
N PRO A 77 7.40 13.38 3.91
CA PRO A 77 7.56 14.12 2.66
C PRO A 77 8.18 13.27 1.55
N LYS A 78 9.24 12.50 1.87
CA LYS A 78 9.90 11.60 0.90
C LYS A 78 8.96 10.53 0.36
N LEU A 79 8.15 9.94 1.25
CA LEU A 79 7.10 9.01 0.84
C LEU A 79 6.16 9.70 -0.14
N MET A 80 5.62 10.88 0.21
CA MET A 80 4.67 11.64 -0.63
C MET A 80 5.24 12.03 -2.00
N ASP A 81 6.56 12.26 -2.10
CA ASP A 81 7.26 12.55 -3.35
C ASP A 81 7.54 11.28 -4.20
N GLY A 82 7.11 10.10 -3.74
CA GLY A 82 7.32 8.82 -4.41
C GLY A 82 8.70 8.20 -4.16
N ASP A 83 9.55 8.83 -3.35
CA ASP A 83 10.85 8.31 -2.88
C ASP A 83 10.67 7.43 -1.64
N SER A 84 9.86 6.39 -1.80
CA SER A 84 9.57 5.46 -0.71
C SER A 84 10.77 4.55 -0.44
N PRO A 85 11.29 4.50 0.81
CA PRO A 85 12.48 3.74 1.12
C PRO A 85 12.27 2.24 0.92
N VAL A 86 13.30 1.58 0.43
CA VAL A 86 13.32 0.15 0.14
C VAL A 86 14.08 -0.57 1.24
N GLY A 87 13.66 -1.79 1.59
CA GLY A 87 14.36 -2.62 2.57
C GLY A 87 13.97 -2.38 4.03
N ILE A 88 13.01 -1.49 4.30
CA ILE A 88 12.36 -1.43 5.61
C ILE A 88 11.51 -2.69 5.77
N ARG A 89 11.73 -3.45 6.85
CA ARG A 89 10.90 -4.61 7.16
C ARG A 89 9.50 -4.14 7.52
N THR A 90 8.52 -4.63 6.78
CA THR A 90 7.10 -4.51 7.12
C THR A 90 6.86 -5.12 8.50
N ALA A 91 6.12 -4.43 9.36
CA ALA A 91 5.75 -4.98 10.66
C ALA A 91 4.94 -6.26 10.46
N GLY A 92 5.23 -7.31 11.24
CA GLY A 92 4.72 -8.68 11.00
C GLY A 92 3.21 -8.77 10.77
N ARG A 93 2.41 -7.96 11.46
CA ARG A 93 0.94 -7.90 11.28
C ARG A 93 0.50 -7.49 9.86
N PHE A 94 1.33 -6.72 9.17
CA PHE A 94 1.06 -6.25 7.81
C PHE A 94 1.74 -7.11 6.76
N VAL A 95 2.43 -8.21 7.13
CA VAL A 95 2.95 -9.16 6.15
C VAL A 95 1.77 -9.99 5.63
N PRO A 96 1.56 -10.06 4.31
CA PRO A 96 0.44 -10.79 3.73
C PRO A 96 0.61 -12.31 3.90
N ALA A 97 -0.50 -13.04 3.92
CA ALA A 97 -0.49 -14.50 3.95
C ALA A 97 0.11 -15.10 2.65
N GLY A 98 0.53 -16.36 2.71
CA GLY A 98 1.27 -17.02 1.62
C GLY A 98 0.41 -17.44 0.43
N ASP A 99 -0.83 -17.83 0.67
CA ASP A 99 -1.73 -18.52 -0.25
C ASP A 99 -2.99 -17.70 -0.54
N LEU A 100 -2.79 -16.52 -1.12
CA LEU A 100 -3.87 -15.59 -1.42
C LEU A 100 -4.30 -15.64 -2.90
N SER A 101 -5.61 -15.57 -3.13
CA SER A 101 -6.19 -15.43 -4.47
C SER A 101 -6.18 -13.97 -4.88
N ASP A 102 -5.53 -13.66 -6.01
CA ASP A 102 -5.44 -12.29 -6.53
C ASP A 102 -6.82 -11.65 -6.72
N ALA A 103 -7.76 -12.37 -7.34
CA ALA A 103 -9.12 -11.88 -7.57
C ALA A 103 -9.86 -11.59 -6.25
N ALA A 104 -9.81 -12.52 -5.30
CA ALA A 104 -10.49 -12.34 -4.02
C ALA A 104 -9.92 -11.16 -3.23
N GLU A 105 -8.60 -10.97 -3.23
CA GLU A 105 -7.98 -9.86 -2.50
C GLU A 105 -8.20 -8.50 -3.17
N ILE A 106 -8.44 -8.45 -4.50
CA ILE A 106 -8.88 -7.23 -5.19
C ILE A 106 -10.27 -6.84 -4.70
N ASP A 107 -11.23 -7.76 -4.66
CA ASP A 107 -12.58 -7.50 -4.17
C ASP A 107 -12.57 -7.00 -2.71
N GLN A 108 -11.72 -7.61 -1.87
CA GLN A 108 -11.56 -7.23 -0.47
C GLN A 108 -10.88 -5.87 -0.30
N LEU A 109 -9.94 -5.52 -1.18
CA LEU A 109 -9.33 -4.19 -1.22
C LEU A 109 -10.35 -3.14 -1.65
N GLU A 110 -11.17 -3.42 -2.66
CA GLU A 110 -12.26 -2.53 -3.10
C GLU A 110 -13.24 -2.25 -1.95
N ALA A 111 -13.69 -3.29 -1.25
CA ALA A 111 -14.56 -3.12 -0.08
C ALA A 111 -13.91 -2.29 1.04
N SER A 112 -12.59 -2.39 1.22
CA SER A 112 -11.84 -1.57 2.19
C SER A 112 -11.75 -0.11 1.76
N ILE A 113 -11.45 0.17 0.49
CA ILE A 113 -11.42 1.53 -0.08
C ILE A 113 -12.80 2.19 0.04
N GLN A 114 -13.88 1.46 -0.25
CA GLN A 114 -15.24 1.98 -0.08
C GLN A 114 -15.56 2.33 1.39
N ARG A 115 -15.12 1.49 2.35
CA ARG A 115 -15.28 1.79 3.79
C ARG A 115 -14.48 3.02 4.19
N PHE A 116 -13.24 3.16 3.73
CA PHE A 116 -12.44 4.35 3.93
C PHE A 116 -13.11 5.60 3.36
N GLY A 117 -13.64 5.53 2.14
CA GLY A 117 -14.35 6.62 1.48
C GLY A 117 -15.59 7.09 2.25
N ARG A 118 -16.28 6.17 2.95
CA ARG A 118 -17.47 6.50 3.78
C ARG A 118 -17.14 6.84 5.23
N ALA A 119 -15.90 6.62 5.68
CA ALA A 119 -15.52 6.90 7.06
C ALA A 119 -15.58 8.40 7.37
N GLU A 120 -16.24 8.75 8.47
CA GLU A 120 -16.31 10.12 8.99
C GLU A 120 -15.09 10.48 9.84
N THR A 121 -14.50 9.48 10.50
CA THR A 121 -13.31 9.64 11.33
C THR A 121 -12.26 8.58 10.97
N LEU A 122 -11.00 8.95 11.09
CA LEU A 122 -9.85 8.10 10.77
C LEU A 122 -8.85 8.13 11.93
N HIS A 123 -8.26 6.98 12.22
CA HIS A 123 -7.23 6.84 13.24
C HIS A 123 -5.86 7.27 12.72
N GLY A 124 -5.17 8.08 13.51
CA GLY A 124 -3.80 8.51 13.23
C GLY A 124 -2.83 7.35 12.96
N HIS A 125 -1.96 7.50 11.97
CA HIS A 125 -0.93 6.51 11.68
C HIS A 125 0.08 6.44 12.84
N PRO A 126 0.56 5.24 13.26
CA PRO A 126 1.47 5.11 14.40
C PRO A 126 2.76 5.93 14.26
N GLY A 127 3.29 6.05 13.04
CA GLY A 127 4.51 6.79 12.74
C GLY A 127 4.30 8.24 12.30
N PHE A 128 3.11 8.62 11.81
CA PHE A 128 2.89 9.95 11.22
C PHE A 128 1.82 10.78 11.95
N GLY A 129 1.09 10.18 12.88
CA GLY A 129 0.00 10.82 13.61
C GLY A 129 -1.24 11.04 12.73
N GLN A 130 -2.09 11.97 13.17
CA GLN A 130 -3.30 12.35 12.43
C GLN A 130 -2.94 13.12 11.16
N MET A 131 -3.72 12.89 10.11
CA MET A 131 -3.69 13.60 8.84
C MET A 131 -5.13 13.88 8.39
N SER A 132 -5.32 14.77 7.41
CA SER A 132 -6.63 14.95 6.78
C SER A 132 -7.01 13.70 5.97
N LYS A 133 -8.28 13.57 5.58
CA LYS A 133 -8.74 12.44 4.78
C LYS A 133 -8.02 12.38 3.44
N GLU A 134 -7.83 13.53 2.80
CA GLU A 134 -7.13 13.70 1.52
C GLU A 134 -5.65 13.32 1.66
N ALA A 135 -5.02 13.69 2.78
CA ALA A 135 -3.63 13.33 3.05
C ALA A 135 -3.47 11.82 3.33
N PHE A 136 -4.44 11.19 4.00
CA PHE A 136 -4.46 9.73 4.13
C PHE A 136 -4.70 9.03 2.80
N GLU A 137 -5.60 9.55 1.96
CA GLU A 137 -5.85 9.02 0.63
C GLU A 137 -4.59 9.06 -0.22
N GLN A 138 -3.92 10.21 -0.29
CA GLN A 138 -2.65 10.35 -1.00
C GLN A 138 -1.57 9.40 -0.45
N PHE A 139 -1.53 9.22 0.87
CA PHE A 139 -0.65 8.24 1.51
C PHE A 139 -0.93 6.81 1.04
N HIS A 140 -2.19 6.40 0.99
CA HIS A 140 -2.56 5.08 0.52
C HIS A 140 -2.28 4.88 -0.98
N VAL A 141 -2.48 5.91 -1.82
CA VAL A 141 -2.16 5.88 -3.26
C VAL A 141 -0.66 5.72 -3.48
N VAL A 142 0.17 6.55 -2.84
CA VAL A 142 1.63 6.46 -2.93
C VAL A 142 2.13 5.10 -2.44
N HIS A 143 1.55 4.59 -1.35
CA HIS A 143 1.87 3.27 -0.81
C HIS A 143 1.50 2.15 -1.80
N ALA A 144 0.33 2.24 -2.44
CA ALA A 144 -0.07 1.31 -3.48
C ALA A 144 0.89 1.35 -4.68
N VAL A 145 1.23 2.55 -5.16
CA VAL A 145 2.20 2.74 -6.26
C VAL A 145 3.55 2.13 -5.91
N HIS A 146 4.05 2.32 -4.69
CA HIS A 146 5.31 1.72 -4.24
C HIS A 146 5.33 0.20 -4.44
N HIS A 147 4.23 -0.49 -4.11
CA HIS A 147 4.12 -1.94 -4.23
C HIS A 147 3.81 -2.41 -5.66
N LEU A 148 2.85 -1.78 -6.34
CA LEU A 148 2.41 -2.19 -7.68
C LEU A 148 3.50 -1.99 -8.75
N ARG A 149 4.50 -1.13 -8.51
CA ARG A 149 5.66 -0.97 -9.40
C ARG A 149 6.55 -2.20 -9.50
N PHE A 150 6.42 -3.17 -8.58
CA PHE A 150 7.10 -4.45 -8.66
C PHE A 150 6.38 -5.49 -9.54
N LEU A 151 5.20 -5.15 -10.08
CA LEU A 151 4.47 -6.01 -11.01
C LEU A 151 4.45 -5.33 -12.38
N SER A 152 4.84 -6.05 -13.43
CA SER A 152 4.72 -5.59 -14.82
C SER A 152 3.75 -6.49 -15.58
N THR A 153 2.92 -5.90 -16.44
CA THR A 153 2.04 -6.67 -17.34
C THR A 153 2.87 -7.58 -18.24
N VAL A 154 2.39 -8.79 -18.51
CA VAL A 154 2.98 -9.66 -19.53
C VAL A 154 2.44 -9.19 -20.88
N GLU A 155 3.28 -8.60 -21.73
CA GLU A 155 2.90 -8.38 -23.13
C GLU A 155 2.67 -9.74 -23.78
N ARG A 156 1.42 -10.04 -24.15
CA ARG A 156 1.13 -11.23 -24.96
C ARG A 156 1.67 -10.95 -26.37
N PRO A 157 2.56 -11.80 -26.94
CA PRO A 157 2.96 -11.65 -28.33
C PRO A 157 1.71 -11.76 -29.21
N ARG A 158 1.57 -10.82 -30.15
CA ARG A 158 0.50 -10.84 -31.17
C ARG A 158 0.67 -12.03 -32.11
#